data_AF-A0AAE1RGR2-F1
#
_entry.id   AF-A0AAE1RGR2-F1
#
_cell.length_a   1.000
_cell.length_b   1.000
_cell.length_c   1.000
_cell.angle_alpha   90.00
_cell.angle_beta   90.00
_cell.angle_gamma   90.00
#
_symmetry.space_group_name_H-M   'P 1'
#
loop_
_entity.id
_entity.type
_entity.pdbx_description
1 polymer ?
#
loop_
_entity_poly.entity_id
_entity_poly.type
_entity_poly.pdbx_seq_one_letter_code
_entity_poly.pdbx_strand_id
1 'polypeptide(L)'
;MSGGIQDVRAENITAISSESGLRIKTAIGRGAYVNDVFVRGMELQTAKYTFWMTGDYGSHPDDHYDPKALPVIQGINLRDVVAKNVTIAGKLVGIDGDTFKRICLSNVAIELSKHAKKLPSNCSNIQGVSSQVSPQPCALLPDQKIDCPFPSDTLPVDKIQFQTCAAATIY
;
A
#
# COMPACT_ATOMS: atom_id res chain seq x y z
N MET A 1 -14.16 -5.03 9.09
CA MET A 1 -13.12 -4.34 9.89
C MET A 1 -13.80 -3.89 11.17
N SER A 2 -13.42 -4.40 12.33
CA SER A 2 -13.92 -3.87 13.60
C SER A 2 -13.05 -2.67 14.00
N GLY A 3 -13.40 -1.45 13.56
CA GLY A 3 -12.81 -0.21 14.08
C GLY A 3 -12.29 0.84 13.10
N GLY A 4 -12.23 0.56 11.79
CA GLY A 4 -11.59 1.48 10.83
C GLY A 4 -10.09 1.67 11.08
N ILE A 5 -9.35 2.16 10.10
CA ILE A 5 -7.91 2.42 10.21
C ILE A 5 -7.65 3.82 9.62
N GLN A 6 -6.98 4.69 10.37
CA GLN A 6 -6.62 6.03 9.91
C GLN A 6 -5.28 6.51 10.48
N ASP A 7 -4.62 7.42 9.76
CA ASP A 7 -3.35 8.05 10.11
C ASP A 7 -2.26 7.01 10.41
N VAL A 8 -2.00 6.18 9.40
CA VAL A 8 -0.96 5.15 9.46
C VAL A 8 0.28 5.68 8.76
N ARG A 9 1.41 5.68 9.48
CA ARG A 9 2.71 6.11 8.96
C ARG A 9 3.67 4.94 8.97
N ALA A 10 4.26 4.67 7.81
CA ALA A 10 5.24 3.62 7.60
C ALA A 10 6.44 4.23 6.88
N GLU A 11 7.60 4.27 7.52
CA GLU A 11 8.75 4.95 6.95
C GLU A 11 10.05 4.15 7.08
N ASN A 12 10.94 4.33 6.10
CA ASN A 12 12.29 3.75 6.08
C ASN A 12 12.29 2.23 6.30
N ILE A 13 11.43 1.55 5.55
CA ILE A 13 11.24 0.10 5.65
C ILE A 13 12.05 -0.59 4.56
N THR A 14 12.92 -1.51 4.95
CA THR A 14 13.53 -2.49 4.03
C THR A 14 12.84 -3.84 4.20
N ALA A 15 12.21 -4.34 3.13
CA ALA A 15 11.62 -5.67 3.10
C ALA A 15 12.36 -6.57 2.10
N ILE A 16 12.72 -7.77 2.55
CA ILE A 16 13.51 -8.73 1.77
C ILE A 16 12.68 -9.99 1.56
N SER A 17 12.67 -10.54 0.35
CA SER A 17 12.00 -11.82 0.01
C SER A 17 10.54 -11.88 0.49
N SER A 18 9.77 -10.83 0.18
CA SER A 18 8.42 -10.63 0.71
C SER A 18 7.32 -10.86 -0.35
N GLU A 19 6.11 -11.22 0.08
CA GLU A 19 4.98 -11.34 -0.87
C GLU A 19 4.58 -9.97 -1.42
N SER A 20 4.58 -8.92 -0.59
CA SER A 20 4.13 -7.58 -0.98
C SER A 20 4.85 -6.49 -0.19
N GLY A 21 5.10 -5.34 -0.81
CA GLY A 21 5.46 -4.10 -0.11
C GLY A 21 4.26 -3.51 0.63
N LEU A 22 3.44 -2.70 -0.06
CA LEU A 22 2.16 -2.25 0.49
C LEU A 22 1.04 -3.22 0.11
N ARG A 23 0.25 -3.66 1.08
CA ARG A 23 -0.94 -4.48 0.84
C ARG A 23 -2.17 -3.97 1.60
N ILE A 24 -3.23 -3.63 0.86
CA ILE A 24 -4.54 -3.25 1.41
C ILE A 24 -5.57 -4.29 0.98
N LYS A 25 -6.30 -4.83 1.94
CA LYS A 25 -7.30 -5.88 1.72
C LYS A 25 -8.62 -5.44 2.30
N THR A 26 -9.67 -5.54 1.51
CA THR A 26 -11.03 -5.38 2.00
C THR A 26 -11.99 -6.21 1.14
N ALA A 27 -13.26 -6.22 1.52
CA ALA A 27 -14.33 -6.86 0.80
C ALA A 27 -15.66 -6.14 1.04
N ILE A 28 -16.62 -6.37 0.15
CA ILE A 28 -18.03 -6.09 0.43
C ILE A 28 -18.39 -6.81 1.75
N GLY A 29 -19.11 -6.10 2.60
CA GLY A 29 -19.52 -6.53 3.94
C GLY A 29 -18.49 -6.29 5.04
N ARG A 30 -17.36 -5.64 4.75
CA ARG A 30 -16.40 -5.23 5.80
C ARG A 30 -16.70 -3.87 6.42
N GLY A 31 -17.43 -2.99 5.72
CA GLY A 31 -17.79 -1.64 6.16
C GLY A 31 -16.59 -0.76 6.57
N ALA A 32 -16.83 0.25 7.41
CA ALA A 32 -15.80 1.12 8.00
C ALA A 32 -14.89 1.81 6.97
N TYR A 33 -13.60 2.00 7.29
CA TYR A 33 -12.67 2.76 6.44
C TYR A 33 -11.21 2.34 6.60
N VAL A 34 -10.43 2.60 5.54
CA VAL A 34 -8.97 2.73 5.57
C VAL A 34 -8.65 4.09 4.96
N ASN A 35 -8.30 5.04 5.82
CA ASN A 35 -8.08 6.43 5.45
C ASN A 35 -6.64 6.84 5.73
N ASP A 36 -6.06 7.68 4.88
CA ASP A 36 -4.84 8.44 5.20
C ASP A 36 -3.69 7.52 5.68
N VAL A 37 -3.23 6.68 4.75
CA VAL A 37 -2.05 5.81 4.90
C VAL A 37 -0.88 6.47 4.18
N PHE A 38 0.25 6.58 4.86
CA PHE A 38 1.44 7.28 4.39
C PHE A 38 2.64 6.35 4.45
N VAL A 39 3.24 6.07 3.28
CA VAL A 39 4.45 5.27 3.15
C VAL A 39 5.56 6.14 2.55
N ARG A 40 6.72 6.21 3.20
CA ARG A 40 7.91 6.85 2.61
C ARG A 40 9.18 6.05 2.76
N GLY A 41 10.12 6.15 1.81
CA GLY A 41 11.45 5.56 1.94
C GLY A 41 11.40 4.03 2.01
N MET A 42 10.52 3.39 1.24
CA MET A 42 10.39 1.93 1.25
C MET A 42 11.36 1.33 0.23
N GLU A 43 12.19 0.38 0.68
CA GLU A 43 13.04 -0.44 -0.17
C GLU A 43 12.57 -1.90 -0.19
N LEU A 44 12.30 -2.44 -1.37
CA LEU A 44 11.97 -3.86 -1.54
C LEU A 44 13.08 -4.59 -2.29
N GLN A 45 13.58 -5.67 -1.69
CA GLN A 45 14.57 -6.55 -2.29
C GLN A 45 13.95 -7.92 -2.52
N THR A 46 13.59 -8.21 -3.76
CA THR A 46 12.83 -9.42 -4.14
C THR A 46 11.45 -9.42 -3.50
N ALA A 47 10.43 -9.06 -4.29
CA ALA A 47 9.05 -9.15 -3.86
C ALA A 47 8.15 -9.66 -4.98
N LYS A 48 7.01 -10.27 -4.62
CA LYS A 48 6.03 -10.61 -5.65
C LYS A 48 5.24 -9.38 -6.10
N TYR A 49 4.80 -8.52 -5.17
CA TYR A 49 4.10 -7.27 -5.47
C TYR A 49 4.83 -6.07 -4.85
N THR A 50 4.95 -4.96 -5.58
CA THR A 50 5.30 -3.69 -4.89
C THR A 50 4.07 -3.15 -4.18
N PHE A 51 2.95 -3.09 -4.90
CA PHE A 51 1.66 -2.61 -4.39
C PHE A 51 0.54 -3.61 -4.69
N TRP A 52 -0.26 -3.95 -3.67
CA TRP A 52 -1.40 -4.85 -3.84
C TRP A 52 -2.62 -4.38 -3.05
N MET A 53 -3.62 -3.86 -3.77
CA MET A 53 -4.94 -3.51 -3.23
C MET A 53 -5.99 -4.44 -3.84
N THR A 54 -6.87 -5.01 -3.00
CA THR A 54 -7.91 -5.93 -3.43
C THR A 54 -9.20 -5.70 -2.64
N GLY A 55 -10.31 -5.53 -3.36
CA GLY A 55 -11.65 -5.34 -2.82
C GLY A 55 -12.50 -6.62 -2.72
N ASP A 56 -11.93 -7.78 -2.98
CA ASP A 56 -12.61 -9.08 -3.10
C ASP A 56 -12.11 -10.12 -2.07
N TYR A 57 -11.61 -9.66 -0.91
CA TYR A 57 -11.00 -10.54 0.08
C TYR A 57 -12.04 -11.30 0.92
N GLY A 58 -12.50 -12.44 0.41
CA GLY A 58 -13.70 -13.17 0.87
C GLY A 58 -13.63 -13.97 2.19
N SER A 59 -12.66 -13.74 3.07
CA SER A 59 -12.69 -14.39 4.41
C SER A 59 -13.47 -13.53 5.40
N HIS A 60 -14.44 -14.11 6.12
CA HIS A 60 -15.22 -13.46 7.19
C HIS A 60 -15.09 -14.25 8.50
N PRO A 61 -15.08 -13.58 9.69
CA PRO A 61 -14.93 -14.27 10.97
C PRO A 61 -16.20 -15.03 11.39
N ASP A 62 -17.36 -14.57 10.95
CA ASP A 62 -18.70 -15.13 11.20
C ASP A 62 -19.68 -14.64 10.11
N ASP A 63 -20.94 -15.06 10.21
CA ASP A 63 -22.03 -14.73 9.28
C ASP A 63 -22.93 -13.57 9.74
N HIS A 64 -22.58 -12.86 10.84
CA HIS A 64 -23.41 -11.80 11.42
C HIS A 64 -23.05 -10.39 10.92
N TYR A 65 -22.24 -10.28 9.86
CA TYR A 65 -21.88 -9.00 9.24
C TYR A 65 -22.97 -8.53 8.27
N ASP A 66 -23.04 -7.23 8.01
CA ASP A 66 -23.89 -6.70 6.93
C ASP A 66 -23.25 -7.00 5.57
N PRO A 67 -23.82 -7.88 4.73
CA PRO A 67 -23.24 -8.26 3.43
C PRO A 67 -23.29 -7.14 2.39
N LYS A 68 -23.88 -5.99 2.69
CA LYS A 68 -23.93 -4.81 1.81
C LYS A 68 -23.01 -3.68 2.28
N ALA A 69 -22.34 -3.85 3.43
CA ALA A 69 -21.51 -2.79 3.99
C ALA A 69 -20.27 -2.54 3.12
N LEU A 70 -20.19 -1.35 2.52
CA LEU A 70 -19.06 -0.93 1.70
C LEU A 70 -17.99 -0.21 2.54
N PRO A 71 -16.70 -0.54 2.36
CA PRO A 71 -15.59 0.10 3.05
C PRO A 71 -15.15 1.38 2.34
N VAL A 72 -14.92 2.47 3.08
CA VAL A 72 -14.32 3.68 2.49
C VAL A 72 -12.80 3.54 2.46
N ILE A 73 -12.21 3.34 1.27
CA ILE A 73 -10.76 3.25 1.09
C ILE A 73 -10.26 4.50 0.36
N GLN A 74 -9.48 5.33 1.05
CA GLN A 74 -8.96 6.55 0.43
C GLN A 74 -7.73 7.14 1.12
N GLY A 75 -7.01 8.00 0.40
CA GLY A 75 -5.85 8.72 0.96
C GLY A 75 -4.67 7.79 1.16
N ILE A 76 -4.35 7.01 0.13
CA ILE A 76 -3.25 6.04 0.17
C ILE A 76 -2.07 6.69 -0.55
N ASN A 77 -1.06 7.10 0.23
CA ASN A 77 0.05 7.92 -0.24
C ASN A 77 1.35 7.14 -0.12
N LEU A 78 2.06 7.02 -1.24
CA LEU A 78 3.36 6.39 -1.30
C LEU A 78 4.34 7.34 -1.97
N ARG A 79 5.48 7.51 -1.32
CA ARG A 79 6.54 8.40 -1.74
C ARG A 79 7.88 7.72 -1.60
N ASP A 80 8.82 8.00 -2.49
CA ASP A 80 10.22 7.56 -2.37
C ASP A 80 10.33 6.03 -2.19
N VAL A 81 9.83 5.28 -3.17
CA VAL A 81 9.83 3.80 -3.14
C VAL A 81 10.80 3.26 -4.17
N VAL A 82 11.71 2.37 -3.74
CA VAL A 82 12.61 1.65 -4.63
C VAL A 82 12.37 0.16 -4.47
N ALA A 83 12.06 -0.54 -5.55
CA ALA A 83 11.80 -1.97 -5.50
C ALA A 83 12.60 -2.69 -6.59
N LYS A 84 13.29 -3.77 -6.21
CA LYS A 84 14.13 -4.56 -7.11
C LYS A 84 13.69 -6.01 -7.16
N ASN A 85 13.89 -6.63 -8.31
CA ASN A 85 13.54 -8.03 -8.56
C ASN A 85 12.05 -8.32 -8.24
N VAL A 86 11.15 -7.47 -8.72
CA VAL A 86 9.71 -7.59 -8.43
C VAL A 86 8.95 -8.35 -9.52
N THR A 87 8.07 -9.27 -9.15
CA THR A 87 7.30 -10.05 -10.15
C THR A 87 6.14 -9.25 -10.76
N ILE A 88 5.45 -8.44 -9.96
CA ILE A 88 4.29 -7.61 -10.36
C ILE A 88 4.48 -6.22 -9.75
N ALA A 89 4.59 -5.17 -10.60
CA ALA A 89 4.73 -3.80 -10.12
C ALA A 89 3.54 -3.38 -9.23
N GLY A 90 2.32 -3.60 -9.70
CA GLY A 90 1.13 -3.30 -8.91
C GLY A 90 -0.10 -4.08 -9.35
N LYS A 91 -0.97 -4.38 -8.39
CA LYS A 91 -2.36 -4.81 -8.60
C LYS A 91 -3.25 -3.95 -7.72
N LEU A 92 -4.01 -3.04 -8.31
CA LEU A 92 -4.82 -2.04 -7.61
C LEU A 92 -6.28 -2.20 -8.02
N VAL A 93 -6.99 -3.10 -7.35
CA VAL A 93 -8.36 -3.47 -7.70
C VAL A 93 -9.29 -3.08 -6.56
N GLY A 94 -10.12 -2.07 -6.81
CA GLY A 94 -11.21 -1.66 -5.92
C GLY A 94 -12.43 -2.58 -5.97
N ILE A 95 -13.52 -2.13 -5.37
CA ILE A 95 -14.80 -2.84 -5.36
C ILE A 95 -15.67 -2.32 -6.51
N ASP A 96 -16.40 -3.21 -7.17
CA ASP A 96 -17.36 -2.77 -8.19
C ASP A 96 -18.48 -1.94 -7.56
N GLY A 97 -18.72 -0.74 -8.11
CA GLY A 97 -19.61 0.25 -7.51
C GLY A 97 -19.03 1.04 -6.31
N ASP A 98 -17.83 0.73 -5.84
CA ASP A 98 -17.17 1.42 -4.73
C ASP A 98 -15.67 1.65 -5.00
N THR A 99 -15.40 2.82 -5.59
CA THR A 99 -14.07 3.20 -6.06
C THR A 99 -13.15 3.60 -4.91
N PHE A 100 -11.93 3.06 -4.87
CA PHE A 100 -10.89 3.51 -3.95
C PHE A 100 -10.30 4.83 -4.44
N LYS A 101 -10.26 5.86 -3.58
CA LYS A 101 -9.99 7.25 -4.01
C LYS A 101 -8.70 7.81 -3.43
N ARG A 102 -8.24 8.93 -3.97
CA ARG A 102 -7.08 9.69 -3.46
C ARG A 102 -5.84 8.79 -3.27
N ILE A 103 -5.59 7.90 -4.24
CA ILE A 103 -4.31 7.17 -4.30
C ILE A 103 -3.26 8.13 -4.87
N CYS A 104 -2.09 8.19 -4.24
CA CYS A 104 -0.99 9.04 -4.68
C CYS A 104 0.30 8.23 -4.69
N LEU A 105 0.99 8.21 -5.84
CA LEU A 105 2.33 7.61 -5.98
C LEU A 105 3.33 8.69 -6.46
N SER A 106 4.35 9.03 -5.67
CA SER A 106 5.41 9.94 -6.08
C SER A 106 6.80 9.33 -5.94
N ASN A 107 7.68 9.58 -6.90
CA ASN A 107 9.08 9.11 -6.90
C ASN A 107 9.19 7.60 -6.59
N VAL A 108 8.65 6.78 -7.49
CA VAL A 108 8.61 5.32 -7.34
C VAL A 108 9.38 4.68 -8.48
N ALA A 109 10.38 3.86 -8.16
CA ALA A 109 11.18 3.12 -9.12
C ALA A 109 11.10 1.61 -8.85
N ILE A 110 10.54 0.86 -9.79
CA ILE A 110 10.36 -0.59 -9.70
C ILE A 110 11.11 -1.28 -10.83
N GLU A 111 12.12 -2.06 -10.46
CA GLU A 111 12.82 -2.98 -11.34
C GLU A 111 12.17 -4.36 -11.28
N LEU A 112 11.61 -4.78 -12.42
CA LEU A 112 10.92 -6.04 -12.56
C LEU A 112 11.90 -7.22 -12.67
N SER A 113 11.50 -8.38 -12.15
CA SER A 113 12.26 -9.63 -12.26
C SER A 113 12.23 -10.21 -13.67
N LYS A 114 13.13 -11.16 -13.95
CA LYS A 114 13.12 -11.92 -15.22
C LYS A 114 11.84 -12.73 -15.44
N HIS A 115 11.07 -12.98 -14.38
CA HIS A 115 9.81 -13.72 -14.40
C HIS A 115 8.59 -12.80 -14.24
N ALA A 116 8.75 -11.51 -14.58
CA ALA A 116 7.71 -10.52 -14.43
C ALA A 116 6.42 -10.93 -15.15
N LYS A 117 5.30 -10.74 -14.47
CA LYS A 117 3.97 -11.06 -14.99
C LYS A 117 3.25 -9.78 -15.37
N LYS A 118 2.76 -9.73 -16.60
CA LYS A 118 1.72 -8.76 -17.00
C LYS A 118 0.38 -9.32 -16.55
N LEU A 119 -0.35 -8.57 -15.72
CA LEU A 119 -1.72 -8.93 -15.34
C LEU A 119 -2.70 -8.41 -16.40
N PRO A 120 -3.71 -9.20 -16.82
CA PRO A 120 -4.74 -8.76 -17.77
C PRO A 120 -5.54 -7.54 -17.29
N SER A 121 -5.75 -7.44 -15.98
CA SER A 121 -6.29 -6.24 -15.31
C SER A 121 -5.48 -5.99 -14.03
N ASN A 122 -4.61 -4.98 -14.07
CA ASN A 122 -3.81 -4.54 -12.92
C ASN A 122 -4.45 -3.35 -12.18
N CYS A 123 -5.49 -2.73 -12.76
CA CYS A 123 -6.18 -1.59 -12.18
C CYS A 123 -7.66 -1.55 -12.56
N SER A 124 -8.54 -1.45 -11.57
CA SER A 124 -9.98 -1.19 -11.78
C SER A 124 -10.60 -0.60 -10.53
N ASN A 125 -11.64 0.24 -10.68
CA ASN A 125 -12.36 0.84 -9.55
C ASN A 125 -11.43 1.57 -8.56
N ILE A 126 -10.46 2.28 -9.11
CA ILE A 126 -9.56 3.15 -8.35
C ILE A 126 -9.50 4.54 -8.99
N GLN A 127 -9.09 5.53 -8.21
CA GLN A 127 -8.83 6.88 -8.67
C GLN A 127 -7.68 7.51 -7.87
N GLY A 128 -6.78 8.19 -8.56
CA GLY A 128 -5.65 8.84 -7.93
C GLY A 128 -4.77 9.59 -8.92
N VAL A 129 -3.52 9.78 -8.55
CA VAL A 129 -2.50 10.49 -9.33
C VAL A 129 -1.15 9.80 -9.14
N SER A 130 -0.25 10.01 -10.10
CA SER A 130 1.15 9.61 -9.98
C SER A 130 2.10 10.73 -10.39
N SER A 131 3.37 10.64 -9.99
CA SER A 131 4.42 11.59 -10.33
C SER A 131 5.76 10.89 -10.29
N GLN A 132 6.51 10.88 -11.39
CA GLN A 132 7.84 10.24 -11.44
C GLN A 132 7.80 8.76 -11.01
N VAL A 133 6.89 7.99 -11.61
CA VAL A 133 6.71 6.57 -11.32
C VAL A 133 7.15 5.73 -12.52
N SER A 134 8.06 4.79 -12.28
CA SER A 134 8.55 3.84 -13.28
C SER A 134 8.43 2.40 -12.76
N PRO A 135 7.80 1.47 -13.52
CA PRO A 135 7.18 1.67 -14.82
C PRO A 135 5.88 2.50 -14.72
N GLN A 136 5.44 3.05 -15.86
CA GLN A 136 4.24 3.89 -15.96
C GLN A 136 3.02 3.17 -15.34
N PRO A 137 2.30 3.82 -14.40
CA PRO A 137 1.05 3.29 -13.85
C PRO A 137 -0.07 3.18 -14.91
N CYS A 138 -1.16 2.56 -14.51
CA CYS A 138 -2.38 2.52 -15.31
C CYS A 138 -3.04 3.91 -15.44
N ALA A 139 -3.89 4.09 -16.45
CA ALA A 139 -4.51 5.37 -16.78
C ALA A 139 -5.39 5.98 -15.66
N LEU A 140 -5.80 5.18 -14.66
CA LEU A 140 -6.54 5.65 -13.49
C LEU A 140 -5.67 6.41 -12.47
N LEU A 141 -4.35 6.43 -12.68
CA LEU A 141 -3.37 7.17 -11.91
C LEU A 141 -2.55 8.08 -12.85
N PRO A 142 -3.17 9.09 -13.49
CA PRO A 142 -2.49 9.98 -14.43
C PRO A 142 -1.28 10.67 -13.80
N ASP A 143 -0.25 10.91 -14.62
CA ASP A 143 0.93 11.65 -14.23
C ASP A 143 0.59 13.14 -14.01
N GLN A 144 0.97 13.66 -12.86
CA GLN A 144 0.79 15.04 -12.44
C GLN A 144 2.02 15.48 -11.66
N LYS A 145 2.44 16.74 -11.79
CA LYS A 145 3.53 17.29 -10.98
C LYS A 145 3.07 17.48 -9.54
N ILE A 146 3.15 16.41 -8.76
CA ILE A 146 2.80 16.38 -7.34
C ILE A 146 3.87 15.62 -6.57
N ASP A 147 4.01 15.96 -5.30
CA ASP A 147 4.70 15.13 -4.33
C ASP A 147 3.65 14.62 -3.34
N CYS A 148 3.61 13.31 -3.14
CA CYS A 148 2.59 12.71 -2.28
C CYS A 148 2.82 13.14 -0.84
N PRO A 149 1.74 13.50 -0.13
CA PRO A 149 1.85 14.02 1.22
C PRO A 149 2.43 12.97 2.15
N PHE A 150 3.25 13.42 3.10
CA PHE A 150 3.64 12.65 4.26
C PHE A 150 3.61 13.59 5.47
N PRO A 151 2.85 13.28 6.54
CA PRO A 151 2.73 14.17 7.69
C PRO A 151 4.08 14.45 8.35
N SER A 152 4.31 15.71 8.75
CA SER A 152 5.56 16.16 9.37
C SER A 152 5.42 16.43 10.87
N ASP A 153 4.22 16.29 11.42
CA ASP A 153 3.97 16.38 12.85
C ASP A 153 4.60 15.19 13.59
N THR A 154 5.09 15.46 14.79
CA THR A 154 5.72 14.46 15.64
C THR A 154 4.68 13.81 16.54
N LEU A 155 4.56 12.48 16.47
CA LEU A 155 3.66 11.70 17.31
C LEU A 155 4.31 11.41 18.68
N PRO A 156 3.53 11.07 19.71
CA PRO A 156 4.08 10.66 21.01
C PRO A 156 5.04 9.48 20.92
N VAL A 157 4.80 8.54 19.99
CA VAL A 157 5.67 7.37 19.76
C VAL A 157 7.06 7.75 19.27
N ASP A 158 7.19 8.84 18.51
CA ASP A 158 8.47 9.31 17.97
C ASP A 158 9.39 9.89 19.07
N LYS A 159 8.83 10.17 20.25
CA LYS A 159 9.57 10.67 21.42
C LYS A 159 10.05 9.55 22.34
N ILE A 160 9.68 8.30 22.04
CA ILE A 160 10.10 7.15 22.85
C ILE A 160 11.59 6.91 22.63
N GLN A 161 12.35 6.91 23.72
CA GLN A 161 13.76 6.53 23.70
C GLN A 161 13.88 5.01 23.82
N PHE A 162 14.35 4.35 22.78
CA PHE A 162 14.65 2.93 22.81
C PHE A 162 15.98 2.68 23.53
N GLN A 163 16.01 1.67 24.40
CA GLN A 163 17.26 1.17 24.98
C GLN A 163 17.79 0.04 24.10
N THR A 164 19.05 0.13 23.69
CA THR A 164 19.71 -0.93 22.92
C THR A 164 20.16 -2.03 23.87
N CYS A 165 19.59 -3.22 23.74
CA CYS A 165 20.09 -4.41 24.42
C CYS A 165 21.17 -5.08 23.55
N ALA A 166 22.31 -5.41 24.13
CA ALA A 166 23.33 -6.24 23.47
C ALA A 166 23.15 -7.70 23.89
N ALA A 167 23.13 -8.62 22.92
CA ALA A 167 23.24 -10.04 23.21
C ALA A 167 24.68 -10.37 23.61
N ALA A 168 24.87 -11.12 24.70
CA ALA A 168 26.19 -11.59 25.09
C ALA A 168 26.77 -12.46 23.96
N THR A 169 27.94 -12.08 23.44
CA THR A 169 28.68 -12.90 22.48
C THR A 169 29.22 -14.12 23.23
N ILE A 170 28.58 -15.28 23.03
CA ILE A 170 29.12 -16.55 23.53
C ILE A 170 30.19 -16.98 22.54
N TYR A 171 31.46 -16.86 22.96
CA TYR A 171 32.62 -17.42 22.25
C TYR A 171 32.79 -18.91 22.59
#